data_AF-A0A2U0S7J7-F1
#
_entry.id   AF-A0A2U0S7J7-F1
#
_cell.length_a   1.000
_cell.length_b   1.000
_cell.length_c   1.000
_cell.angle_alpha   90.00
_cell.angle_beta   90.00
_cell.angle_gamma   90.00
#
_symmetry.space_group_name_H-M   'P 1'
#
loop_
_entity.id
_entity.type
_entity.pdbx_description
1 polymer ?
#
loop_
_entity_poly.entity_id
_entity_poly.type
_entity_poly.pdbx_seq_one_letter_code
_entity_poly.pdbx_strand_id
1 'polypeptide(L)'
;MFLAIPKGCLPAQKIASTIKKWLEAERLDCVKLIGEFAKNTLFSYHVILASGTEITVFQPSNKNDSITISATLFLSEEKVKNLRKKHTSIQQGTFSEVLIKLAPLDVEVSLEGGEIFQRININHQIYFDGLTKDRFFRAISTVNRAYRLAEWIVEQTI
;
A
#
# COMPACT_ATOMS: atom_id res chain seq x y z
N MET A 1 -35.88 6.63 11.51
CA MET A 1 -34.90 7.62 11.97
C MET A 1 -33.82 7.72 10.89
N PHE A 2 -33.91 8.73 10.02
CA PHE A 2 -32.96 8.91 8.92
C PHE A 2 -31.69 9.58 9.45
N LEU A 3 -30.57 8.86 9.45
CA LEU A 3 -29.26 9.45 9.76
C LEU A 3 -28.89 10.39 8.61
N ALA A 4 -28.87 11.69 8.91
CA ALA A 4 -28.35 12.71 8.01
C ALA A 4 -26.86 12.42 7.77
N ILE A 5 -26.51 12.04 6.53
CA ILE A 5 -25.12 11.96 6.10
C ILE A 5 -24.57 13.41 6.14
N PRO A 6 -23.53 13.71 6.93
CA PRO A 6 -22.97 15.05 6.98
C PRO A 6 -22.52 15.45 5.57
N LYS A 7 -22.91 16.66 5.14
CA LYS A 7 -22.76 17.23 3.77
C LYS A 7 -21.31 17.34 3.23
N GLY A 8 -20.32 16.70 3.85
CA GLY A 8 -18.91 16.74 3.45
C GLY A 8 -18.31 15.41 2.97
N CYS A 9 -18.96 14.26 3.21
CA CYS A 9 -18.38 12.96 2.85
C CYS A 9 -19.03 12.41 1.57
N LEU A 10 -18.23 12.20 0.52
CA LEU A 10 -18.69 11.46 -0.66
C LEU A 10 -19.03 10.02 -0.25
N PRO A 11 -20.18 9.45 -0.68
CA PRO A 11 -20.50 8.07 -0.37
C PRO A 11 -19.39 7.15 -0.89
N ALA A 12 -18.95 6.18 -0.09
CA ALA A 12 -17.88 5.24 -0.46
C ALA A 12 -18.11 4.56 -1.82
N GLN A 13 -19.37 4.30 -2.18
CA GLN A 13 -19.76 3.75 -3.48
C GLN A 13 -19.43 4.69 -4.66
N LYS A 14 -19.55 6.01 -4.47
CA LYS A 14 -19.21 7.00 -5.49
C LYS A 14 -17.69 7.09 -5.67
N ILE A 15 -16.92 7.00 -4.58
CA ILE A 15 -15.45 6.96 -4.63
C ILE A 15 -14.97 5.69 -5.32
N ALA A 16 -15.48 4.52 -4.90
CA ALA A 16 -15.11 3.23 -5.49
C ALA A 16 -15.36 3.19 -7.00
N SER A 17 -16.55 3.62 -7.45
CA SER A 17 -16.87 3.69 -8.88
C SER A 17 -16.02 4.69 -9.65
N THR A 18 -15.63 5.82 -9.03
CA THR A 18 -14.73 6.80 -9.63
C THR A 18 -13.32 6.23 -9.82
N ILE A 19 -12.77 5.60 -8.78
CA ILE A 19 -11.45 4.95 -8.82
C ILE A 19 -11.44 3.85 -9.88
N LYS A 20 -12.48 3.00 -9.91
CA LYS A 20 -12.60 1.94 -10.93
C LYS A 20 -12.53 2.52 -12.35
N LYS A 21 -13.29 3.58 -12.64
CA LYS A 21 -13.26 4.25 -13.95
C LYS A 21 -11.87 4.81 -14.28
N TRP A 22 -11.15 5.35 -13.29
CA TRP A 22 -9.79 5.84 -13.52
C TRP A 22 -8.82 4.71 -13.86
N LEU A 23 -8.88 3.59 -13.12
CA LEU A 23 -8.05 2.40 -13.39
C LEU A 23 -8.34 1.80 -14.78
N GLU A 24 -9.63 1.65 -15.12
CA GLU A 24 -10.06 1.16 -16.44
C GLU A 24 -9.61 2.09 -17.58
N ALA A 25 -9.67 3.41 -17.38
CA ALA A 25 -9.23 4.39 -18.38
C ALA A 25 -7.72 4.32 -18.66
N GLU A 26 -6.91 4.00 -17.66
CA GLU A 26 -5.46 3.77 -17.81
C GLU A 26 -5.12 2.32 -18.22
N ARG A 27 -6.14 1.47 -18.48
CA ARG A 27 -6.00 0.05 -18.84
C ARG A 27 -5.17 -0.76 -17.83
N LEU A 28 -5.27 -0.40 -16.55
CA LEU A 28 -4.65 -1.18 -15.48
C LEU A 28 -5.52 -2.39 -15.16
N ASP A 29 -4.86 -3.55 -15.02
CA ASP A 29 -5.54 -4.76 -14.55
C ASP A 29 -5.95 -4.56 -13.09
N CYS A 30 -7.25 -4.68 -12.84
CA CYS A 30 -7.79 -4.52 -11.50
C CYS A 30 -8.96 -5.45 -11.21
N VAL A 31 -8.94 -6.03 -10.02
CA VAL A 31 -9.98 -6.93 -9.51
C VAL A 31 -10.49 -6.38 -8.19
N LYS A 32 -11.81 -6.35 -8.03
CA LYS A 32 -12.42 -5.99 -6.74
C LYS A 32 -12.26 -7.17 -5.78
N LEU A 33 -11.62 -6.94 -4.64
CA LEU A 33 -11.51 -7.93 -3.58
C LEU A 33 -12.84 -8.03 -2.80
N ILE A 34 -13.19 -9.25 -2.40
CA ILE A 34 -14.43 -9.58 -1.67
C ILE A 34 -14.14 -10.62 -0.58
N GLY A 35 -15.08 -10.83 0.34
CA GLY A 35 -14.95 -11.80 1.43
C GLY A 35 -13.87 -11.41 2.44
N GLU A 36 -13.08 -12.39 2.91
CA GLU A 36 -12.02 -12.16 3.90
C GLU A 36 -10.97 -11.14 3.43
N PHE A 37 -10.66 -11.09 2.13
CA PHE A 37 -9.68 -10.13 1.57
C PHE A 37 -10.17 -8.67 1.55
N ALA A 38 -11.46 -8.44 1.76
CA ALA A 38 -12.05 -7.11 1.87
C ALA A 38 -12.60 -6.81 3.28
N LYS A 39 -12.31 -7.69 4.25
CA LYS A 39 -12.74 -7.52 5.63
C LYS A 39 -12.20 -6.20 6.18
N ASN A 40 -13.06 -5.49 6.92
CA ASN A 40 -12.76 -4.16 7.46
C ASN A 40 -12.47 -3.08 6.40
N THR A 41 -12.95 -3.25 5.16
CA THR A 41 -12.88 -2.22 4.12
C THR A 41 -14.29 -1.91 3.58
N LEU A 42 -14.53 -0.66 3.19
CA LEU A 42 -15.75 -0.28 2.47
C LEU A 42 -15.66 -0.69 0.99
N PHE A 43 -14.45 -0.67 0.44
CA PHE A 43 -14.10 -1.31 -0.82
C PHE A 43 -12.61 -1.62 -0.83
N SER A 44 -12.22 -2.56 -1.69
CA SER A 44 -10.82 -2.90 -1.92
C SER A 44 -10.65 -3.36 -3.38
N TYR A 45 -9.65 -2.79 -4.05
CA TYR A 45 -9.23 -3.14 -5.40
C TYR A 45 -7.79 -3.62 -5.36
N HIS A 46 -7.55 -4.78 -5.94
CA HIS A 46 -6.21 -5.26 -6.25
C HIS A 46 -5.85 -4.80 -7.66
N VAL A 47 -4.68 -4.18 -7.81
CA VAL A 47 -4.19 -3.55 -9.04
C VAL A 47 -2.81 -4.11 -9.34
N ILE A 48 -2.64 -4.65 -10.54
CA ILE A 48 -1.34 -5.17 -10.99
C ILE A 48 -0.74 -4.15 -11.96
N LEU A 49 0.42 -3.60 -11.60
CA LEU A 49 1.14 -2.68 -12.47
C LEU A 49 1.93 -3.43 -13.55
N ALA A 50 2.27 -2.76 -14.64
CA ALA A 50 3.11 -3.31 -15.70
C ALA A 50 4.51 -3.75 -15.22
N SER A 51 4.99 -3.22 -14.10
CA SER A 51 6.23 -3.68 -13.44
C SER A 51 6.09 -5.08 -12.83
N GLY A 52 4.86 -5.58 -12.65
CA GLY A 52 4.54 -6.75 -11.84
C GLY A 52 4.33 -6.41 -10.36
N THR A 53 4.40 -5.14 -9.97
CA THR A 53 4.11 -4.74 -8.59
C THR A 53 2.61 -4.79 -8.33
N GLU A 54 2.23 -5.51 -7.29
CA GLU A 54 0.87 -5.61 -6.81
C GLU A 54 0.56 -4.49 -5.80
N ILE A 55 -0.52 -3.75 -6.05
CA ILE A 55 -0.98 -2.64 -5.22
C ILE A 55 -2.42 -2.89 -4.82
N THR A 56 -2.74 -2.65 -3.54
CA THR A 56 -4.10 -2.67 -3.05
C THR A 56 -4.58 -1.24 -2.78
N VAL A 57 -5.69 -0.87 -3.39
CA VAL A 57 -6.38 0.40 -3.17
C VAL A 57 -7.66 0.13 -2.38
N PHE A 58 -7.74 0.61 -1.15
CA PHE A 58 -8.87 0.32 -0.28
C PHE A 58 -9.29 1.52 0.56
N GLN A 59 -10.51 1.46 1.08
CA GLN A 59 -11.01 2.38 2.09
C GLN A 59 -11.28 1.61 3.38
N PRO A 60 -10.60 1.91 4.49
CA PRO A 60 -10.89 1.29 5.78
C PRO A 60 -12.34 1.51 6.23
N SER A 61 -12.98 0.51 6.85
CA SER A 61 -14.37 0.63 7.34
C SER A 61 -14.56 1.67 8.44
N ASN A 62 -13.48 2.02 9.15
CA ASN A 62 -13.46 3.04 10.19
C ASN A 62 -13.04 4.43 9.68
N LYS A 63 -12.72 4.60 8.39
CA LYS A 63 -12.35 5.89 7.78
C LYS A 63 -13.25 6.21 6.60
N ASN A 64 -14.04 7.27 6.72
CA ASN A 64 -15.07 7.63 5.74
C ASN A 64 -14.65 8.74 4.77
N ASP A 65 -13.44 9.26 4.89
CA ASP A 65 -12.97 10.50 4.25
C ASP A 65 -11.69 10.31 3.43
N SER A 66 -11.21 9.08 3.30
CA SER A 66 -9.90 8.81 2.69
C SER A 66 -9.82 7.41 2.09
N ILE A 67 -8.87 7.25 1.17
CA ILE A 67 -8.43 5.95 0.64
C ILE A 67 -6.97 5.71 1.04
N THR A 68 -6.58 4.44 1.05
CA THR A 68 -5.20 4.00 1.21
C THR A 68 -4.77 3.26 -0.05
N ILE A 69 -3.61 3.62 -0.57
CA ILE A 69 -2.89 2.89 -1.61
C ILE A 69 -1.75 2.18 -0.91
N SER A 70 -1.69 0.86 -1.04
CA SER A 70 -0.79 0.02 -0.26
C SER A 70 -0.06 -0.98 -1.15
N ALA A 71 1.21 -1.23 -0.86
CA ALA A 71 1.96 -2.36 -1.38
C ALA A 71 2.66 -3.08 -0.22
N THR A 72 2.62 -4.41 -0.24
CA THR A 72 3.27 -5.24 0.79
C THR A 72 4.39 -6.05 0.15
N LEU A 73 5.62 -5.82 0.60
CA LEU A 73 6.76 -6.66 0.25
C LEU A 73 6.84 -7.82 1.24
N PHE A 74 6.65 -9.04 0.73
CA PHE A 74 6.78 -10.27 1.49
C PHE A 74 8.20 -10.82 1.35
N LEU A 75 8.87 -11.03 2.49
CA LEU A 75 10.12 -11.75 2.54
C LEU A 75 9.82 -13.25 2.55
N SER A 76 10.26 -13.96 1.51
CA SER A 76 10.20 -15.43 1.48
C SER A 76 10.88 -16.05 2.71
N GLU A 77 10.47 -17.26 3.11
CA GLU A 77 11.10 -17.96 4.23
C GLU A 77 12.62 -18.13 4.05
N GLU A 78 13.08 -18.33 2.82
CA GLU A 78 14.51 -18.42 2.51
C GLU A 78 15.24 -17.10 2.78
N LYS A 79 14.67 -15.97 2.29
CA LYS A 79 15.17 -14.61 2.57
C LYS A 79 15.24 -14.35 4.08
N VAL A 80 14.21 -14.71 4.84
CA VAL A 80 14.18 -14.58 6.31
C VAL A 80 15.25 -15.45 6.99
N LYS A 81 15.40 -16.70 6.55
CA LYS A 81 16.45 -17.61 7.06
C LYS A 81 17.86 -17.07 6.79
N ASN A 82 18.09 -16.49 5.62
CA ASN A 82 19.39 -15.91 5.27
C ASN A 82 19.69 -14.66 6.10
N LEU A 83 18.70 -13.78 6.32
CA LEU A 83 18.85 -12.64 7.23
C LEU A 83 19.14 -13.07 8.67
N ARG A 84 18.47 -14.12 9.17
CA ARG A 84 18.68 -14.65 10.53
C ARG A 84 20.11 -15.13 10.79
N LYS A 85 20.81 -15.60 9.75
CA LYS A 85 22.21 -16.03 9.86
C LYS A 85 23.18 -14.85 9.98
N LYS A 86 22.76 -13.63 9.65
CA LYS A 86 23.61 -12.42 9.74
C LYS A 86 23.63 -11.88 11.16
N HIS A 87 24.66 -11.12 11.49
CA HIS A 87 24.76 -10.44 12.79
C HIS A 87 23.60 -9.44 12.98
N THR A 88 23.12 -9.28 14.22
CA THR A 88 21.98 -8.41 14.56
C THR A 88 22.15 -6.98 14.05
N SER A 89 23.38 -6.45 14.06
CA SER A 89 23.67 -5.12 13.51
C SER A 89 23.41 -4.99 12.01
N ILE A 90 23.66 -6.06 11.23
CA ILE A 90 23.39 -6.08 9.79
C ILE A 90 21.88 -6.14 9.55
N GLN A 91 21.17 -6.98 10.32
CA GLN A 91 19.72 -7.09 10.23
C GLN A 91 19.04 -5.73 10.51
N GLN A 92 19.40 -5.10 11.64
CA GLN A 92 18.88 -3.78 12.01
C GLN A 92 19.31 -2.69 11.02
N GLY A 93 20.56 -2.74 10.54
CA GLY A 93 21.07 -1.81 9.54
C GLY A 93 20.26 -1.85 8.24
N THR A 94 19.90 -3.05 7.78
CA THR A 94 19.08 -3.26 6.57
C THR A 94 17.75 -2.53 6.66
N PHE A 95 16.99 -2.77 7.73
CA PHE A 95 15.67 -2.16 7.89
C PHE A 95 15.75 -0.66 8.20
N SER A 96 16.80 -0.23 8.91
CA SER A 96 17.08 1.19 9.12
C SER A 96 17.37 1.89 7.80
N GLU A 97 18.13 1.26 6.91
CA GLU A 97 18.40 1.79 5.57
C GLU A 97 17.12 1.90 4.75
N VAL A 98 16.25 0.88 4.77
CA VAL A 98 14.92 0.98 4.13
C VAL A 98 14.16 2.20 4.65
N LEU A 99 14.04 2.38 5.97
CA LEU A 99 13.32 3.51 6.54
C LEU A 99 13.92 4.87 6.13
N ILE A 100 15.25 5.00 6.19
CA ILE A 100 15.96 6.24 5.81
C ILE A 100 15.77 6.55 4.32
N LYS A 101 15.88 5.54 3.45
CA LYS A 101 15.78 5.72 2.00
C LYS A 101 14.35 5.97 1.53
N LEU A 102 13.35 5.46 2.25
CA LEU A 102 11.95 5.69 1.95
C LEU A 102 11.40 7.00 2.54
N ALA A 103 12.03 7.55 3.58
CA ALA A 103 11.56 8.79 4.23
C ALA A 103 11.29 9.96 3.27
N PRO A 104 12.09 10.23 2.21
CA PRO A 104 11.82 11.32 1.27
C PRO A 104 10.63 11.08 0.34
N LEU A 105 10.10 9.86 0.25
CA LEU A 105 9.02 9.50 -0.66
C LEU A 105 7.61 9.77 -0.09
N ASP A 106 7.51 10.31 1.13
CA ASP A 106 6.24 10.65 1.80
C ASP A 106 5.27 9.45 1.85
N VAL A 107 5.80 8.28 2.22
CA VAL A 107 5.04 7.04 2.43
C VAL A 107 5.11 6.62 3.89
N GLU A 108 4.02 6.05 4.38
CA GLU A 108 3.98 5.38 5.67
C GLU A 108 4.55 3.97 5.52
N VAL A 109 5.52 3.60 6.34
CA VAL A 109 6.15 2.28 6.32
C VAL A 109 5.88 1.56 7.64
N SER A 110 5.37 0.33 7.58
CA SER A 110 5.29 -0.56 8.74
C SER A 110 6.03 -1.86 8.49
N LEU A 111 6.71 -2.35 9.53
CA LEU A 111 7.48 -3.59 9.51
C LEU A 111 6.78 -4.59 10.44
N GLU A 112 6.48 -5.78 9.94
CA GLU A 112 5.76 -6.83 10.69
C GLU A 112 6.48 -8.18 10.56
N GLY A 113 6.35 -9.08 11.56
CA GLY A 113 6.85 -10.46 11.43
C GLY A 113 7.63 -11.07 12.60
N GLY A 114 7.60 -10.48 13.80
CA GLY A 114 8.28 -11.04 14.98
C GLY A 114 9.74 -10.58 15.09
N GLU A 115 10.66 -11.48 15.48
CA GLU A 115 12.09 -11.15 15.69
C GLU A 115 12.80 -10.62 14.43
N ILE A 116 12.42 -11.15 13.26
CA ILE A 116 12.88 -10.66 11.96
C ILE A 116 11.64 -10.29 11.19
N PHE A 117 11.57 -9.04 10.74
CA PHE A 117 10.46 -8.58 9.94
C PHE A 117 10.35 -9.45 8.68
N GLN A 118 9.13 -9.91 8.41
CA GLN A 118 8.76 -10.76 7.28
C GLN A 118 7.98 -9.98 6.23
N ARG A 119 7.44 -8.81 6.62
CA ARG A 119 6.61 -7.97 5.77
C ARG A 119 7.00 -6.52 5.94
N ILE A 120 7.10 -5.82 4.82
CA ILE A 120 7.26 -4.38 4.75
C ILE A 120 6.01 -3.85 4.05
N ASN A 121 5.13 -3.18 4.79
CA ASN A 121 3.96 -2.52 4.24
C ASN A 121 4.31 -1.08 3.93
N ILE A 122 3.95 -0.62 2.73
CA ILE A 122 4.19 0.73 2.26
C ILE A 122 2.83 1.30 1.87
N ASN A 123 2.43 2.35 2.57
CA ASN A 123 1.11 2.94 2.45
C ASN A 123 1.21 4.42 2.07
N HIS A 124 0.25 4.87 1.28
CA HIS A 124 0.03 6.29 1.03
C HIS A 124 -1.47 6.57 1.15
N GLN A 125 -1.84 7.43 2.10
CA GLN A 125 -3.23 7.83 2.31
C GLN A 125 -3.56 9.07 1.46
N ILE A 126 -4.79 9.14 0.93
CA ILE A 126 -5.31 10.31 0.23
C ILE A 126 -6.70 10.64 0.79
N TYR A 127 -6.88 11.86 1.27
CA TYR A 127 -8.18 12.38 1.70
C TYR A 127 -9.04 12.82 0.51
N PHE A 128 -10.36 12.70 0.63
CA PHE A 128 -11.31 12.93 -0.46
C PHE A 128 -11.34 14.37 -0.96
N ASP A 129 -11.04 15.34 -0.09
CA ASP A 129 -10.89 16.76 -0.45
C ASP A 129 -9.71 17.01 -1.40
N GLY A 130 -8.69 16.17 -1.34
CA GLY A 130 -7.52 16.18 -2.22
C GLY A 130 -7.53 15.13 -3.32
N LEU A 131 -8.56 14.29 -3.41
CA LEU A 131 -8.57 13.14 -4.32
C LEU A 131 -8.89 13.57 -5.77
N THR A 132 -7.86 13.57 -6.61
CA THR A 132 -7.98 13.77 -8.06
C THR A 132 -7.34 12.60 -8.81
N LYS A 133 -7.68 12.42 -10.09
CA LYS A 133 -7.07 11.38 -10.94
C LYS A 133 -5.54 11.50 -10.95
N ASP A 134 -5.01 12.71 -11.11
CA ASP A 134 -3.57 12.97 -11.10
C ASP A 134 -2.93 12.60 -9.75
N ARG A 135 -3.49 13.07 -8.63
CA ARG A 135 -2.94 12.76 -7.30
C ARG A 135 -3.00 11.26 -6.99
N PHE A 136 -4.07 10.60 -7.42
CA PHE A 136 -4.23 9.15 -7.29
C PHE A 136 -3.12 8.39 -8.00
N PHE A 137 -2.84 8.69 -9.27
CA PHE A 137 -1.78 8.02 -10.02
C PHE A 137 -0.38 8.40 -9.57
N ARG A 138 -0.17 9.64 -9.09
CA ARG A 138 1.09 10.02 -8.44
C ARG A 138 1.34 9.16 -7.21
N ALA A 139 0.34 8.99 -6.34
CA ALA A 139 0.47 8.14 -5.16
C ALA A 139 0.72 6.66 -5.52
N ILE A 140 0.05 6.12 -6.54
CA ILE A 140 0.38 4.77 -7.09
C ILE A 140 1.85 4.70 -7.51
N SER A 141 2.32 5.69 -8.27
CA SER A 141 3.72 5.72 -8.71
C SER A 141 4.70 5.86 -7.53
N THR A 142 4.36 6.65 -6.52
CA THR A 142 5.18 6.84 -5.31
C THR A 142 5.29 5.53 -4.53
N VAL A 143 4.16 4.86 -4.27
CA VAL A 143 4.13 3.55 -3.60
C VAL A 143 4.92 2.51 -4.39
N ASN A 144 4.77 2.46 -5.72
CA ASN A 144 5.54 1.53 -6.55
C ASN A 144 7.06 1.80 -6.48
N ARG A 145 7.48 3.08 -6.52
CA ARG A 145 8.90 3.44 -6.37
C ARG A 145 9.45 3.05 -5.01
N ALA A 146 8.70 3.32 -3.95
CA ALA A 146 9.07 2.95 -2.59
C ALA A 146 9.17 1.42 -2.44
N TYR A 147 8.22 0.67 -2.99
CA TYR A 147 8.23 -0.79 -3.01
C TYR A 147 9.50 -1.33 -3.68
N ARG A 148 9.82 -0.85 -4.89
CA ARG A 148 11.01 -1.30 -5.63
C ARG A 148 12.31 -0.95 -4.94
N LEU A 149 12.38 0.23 -4.31
CA LEU A 149 13.54 0.64 -3.54
C LEU A 149 13.73 -0.25 -2.31
N ALA A 150 12.66 -0.57 -1.58
CA ALA A 150 12.70 -1.49 -0.45
C ALA A 150 13.13 -2.90 -0.89
N GLU A 151 12.55 -3.41 -1.97
CA GLU A 151 12.89 -4.70 -2.57
C GLU A 151 14.39 -4.77 -2.90
N TRP A 152 14.91 -3.74 -3.58
CA TRP A 152 16.31 -3.67 -3.96
C TRP A 152 17.28 -3.63 -2.77
N ILE A 153 17.00 -2.83 -1.73
CA ILE A 153 17.83 -2.75 -0.51
C ILE A 153 17.87 -4.11 0.19
N VAL A 154 16.71 -4.76 0.31
CA VAL A 154 16.60 -6.09 0.91
C VAL A 154 17.40 -7.11 0.10
N GLU A 155 17.30 -7.08 -1.23
CA GLU A 155 18.01 -8.03 -2.10
C GLU A 155 19.53 -7.85 -2.08
N GLN A 156 20.04 -6.63 -1.97
CA GLN A 156 21.48 -6.38 -1.82
C GLN A 156 22.03 -6.91 -0.51
N THR A 157 21.18 -7.01 0.52
CA THR A 157 21.62 -7.39 1.85
C THR A 157 21.50 -8.89 2.11
N ILE A 158 20.88 -9.67 1.23
CA ILE A 158 20.68 -11.11 1.42
C ILE A 158 21.82 -11.90 0.77
#